data_AF-A0A2G2B810-F1
#
_entry.id   AF-A0A2G2B810-F1
#
_cell.length_a   1.000
_cell.length_b   1.000
_cell.length_c   1.000
_cell.angle_alpha   90.00
_cell.angle_beta   90.00
_cell.angle_gamma   90.00
#
_symmetry.space_group_name_H-M   'P 1'
#
loop_
_entity.id
_entity.type
_entity.pdbx_description
1 polymer ?
#
loop_
_entity_poly.entity_id
_entity_poly.type
_entity_poly.pdbx_seq_one_letter_code
_entity_poly.pdbx_strand_id
1 'polypeptide(L)'
;MIPICSPSLVEGLALPVSAEQITRLPLATTKGHSTRWLDWFAAAGIDDTSKLDFIEFDDGGFAFDFATSGGGVALFTDNMLIRHELATGSLVVVNPLAIKARGQYLVYPETQQPDVRILAFADWLKSVVARIQAS
;
A
#
# COMPACT_ATOMS: atom_id res chain seq x y z
N MET A 1 -4.09 2.38 2.92
CA MET A 1 -3.65 1.82 1.64
C MET A 1 -4.78 2.00 0.67
N ILE A 2 -4.51 2.74 -0.39
CA ILE A 2 -5.43 3.09 -1.48
C ILE A 2 -4.85 2.53 -2.79
N PRO A 3 -5.70 2.12 -3.73
CA PRO A 3 -5.26 1.67 -5.04
C PRO A 3 -4.91 2.88 -5.91
N ILE A 4 -3.73 2.83 -6.51
CA ILE A 4 -3.20 3.86 -7.40
C ILE A 4 -2.69 3.24 -8.70
N CYS A 5 -2.76 4.01 -9.79
CA CYS A 5 -2.12 3.66 -11.06
C CYS A 5 -1.84 4.91 -11.89
N SER A 6 -1.12 4.74 -13.00
CA SER A 6 -1.02 5.76 -14.04
C SER A 6 -2.39 6.07 -14.65
N PRO A 7 -2.69 7.34 -14.98
CA PRO A 7 -3.91 7.70 -15.70
C PRO A 7 -4.13 6.90 -16.98
N SER A 8 -3.07 6.52 -17.69
CA SER A 8 -3.17 5.79 -18.97
C SER A 8 -3.75 4.39 -18.82
N LEU A 9 -3.57 3.73 -17.67
CA LEU A 9 -4.11 2.38 -17.43
C LEU A 9 -5.65 2.39 -17.35
N VAL A 10 -6.21 3.49 -16.86
CA VAL A 10 -7.66 3.64 -16.64
C VAL A 10 -8.28 4.62 -17.64
N GLU A 11 -7.58 4.93 -18.73
CA GLU A 11 -8.10 5.76 -19.79
C GLU A 11 -9.38 5.14 -20.39
N GLY A 12 -10.45 5.92 -20.44
CA GLY A 12 -11.77 5.45 -20.88
C GLY A 12 -12.61 4.76 -19.80
N LEU A 13 -12.10 4.59 -18.57
CA LEU A 13 -12.89 4.20 -17.41
C LEU A 13 -13.39 5.44 -16.65
N ALA A 14 -14.59 5.34 -16.07
CA ALA A 14 -15.07 6.35 -15.14
C ALA A 14 -14.40 6.14 -13.78
N LEU A 15 -13.84 7.22 -13.21
CA LEU A 15 -13.37 7.23 -11.84
C LEU A 15 -14.51 7.59 -10.87
N PRO A 16 -14.57 6.96 -9.68
CA PRO A 16 -13.72 5.85 -9.23
C PRO A 16 -14.07 4.53 -9.94
N VAL A 17 -13.04 3.74 -10.26
CA VAL A 17 -13.21 2.41 -10.87
C VAL A 17 -13.80 1.46 -9.81
N SER A 18 -14.79 0.65 -10.20
CA SER A 18 -15.43 -0.28 -9.28
C SER A 18 -14.46 -1.39 -8.84
N ALA A 19 -14.69 -1.97 -7.67
CA ALA A 19 -13.84 -3.05 -7.19
C ALA A 19 -13.86 -4.27 -8.13
N GLU A 20 -15.02 -4.58 -8.74
CA GLU A 20 -15.20 -5.63 -9.74
C GLU A 20 -14.45 -5.37 -11.05
N GLN A 21 -14.20 -4.11 -11.39
CA GLN A 21 -13.37 -3.75 -12.53
C GLN A 21 -11.89 -3.87 -12.16
N ILE A 22 -11.51 -3.49 -10.93
CA ILE A 22 -10.13 -3.60 -10.44
C ILE A 22 -9.67 -5.06 -10.37
N THR A 23 -10.56 -6.03 -10.07
CA THR A 23 -10.20 -7.47 -10.09
C THR A 23 -9.69 -7.97 -11.45
N ARG A 24 -9.94 -7.22 -12.52
CA ARG A 24 -9.55 -7.56 -13.90
C ARG A 24 -8.27 -6.85 -14.36
N LEU A 25 -7.73 -5.97 -13.52
CA LEU A 25 -6.49 -5.24 -13.80
C LEU A 25 -5.31 -6.00 -13.21
N PRO A 26 -4.09 -5.85 -13.75
CA PRO A 26 -2.90 -6.40 -13.13
C PRO A 26 -2.66 -5.76 -11.76
N LEU A 27 -2.51 -6.59 -10.72
CA LEU A 27 -2.38 -6.14 -9.33
C LEU A 27 -0.94 -6.24 -8.87
N ALA A 28 -0.25 -5.11 -8.83
CA ALA A 28 1.11 -5.02 -8.34
C ALA A 28 1.14 -5.15 -6.82
N THR A 29 2.05 -6.01 -6.34
CA THR A 29 2.32 -6.21 -4.91
C THR A 29 3.77 -6.60 -4.70
N THR A 30 4.23 -6.56 -3.46
CA THR A 30 5.50 -7.19 -3.06
C THR A 30 5.28 -8.66 -2.71
N LYS A 31 6.27 -9.53 -2.98
CA LYS A 31 6.22 -10.96 -2.63
C LYS A 31 5.80 -11.17 -1.17
N GLY A 32 4.89 -12.10 -0.94
CA GLY A 32 4.36 -12.42 0.40
C GLY A 32 3.37 -11.39 0.98
N HIS A 33 3.01 -10.35 0.21
CA HIS A 33 2.09 -9.30 0.64
C HIS A 33 0.81 -9.20 -0.22
N SER A 34 0.53 -10.18 -1.08
CA SER A 34 -0.73 -10.28 -1.83
C SER A 34 -1.99 -10.27 -0.93
N THR A 35 -1.85 -10.71 0.32
CA THR A 35 -2.90 -10.60 1.34
C THR A 35 -3.41 -9.16 1.56
N ARG A 36 -2.61 -8.12 1.28
CA ARG A 36 -3.07 -6.73 1.34
C ARG A 36 -4.17 -6.42 0.32
N TRP A 37 -4.07 -7.01 -0.87
CA TRP A 37 -5.11 -6.90 -1.89
C TRP A 37 -6.37 -7.65 -1.49
N LEU A 38 -6.22 -8.85 -0.91
CA LEU A 38 -7.36 -9.60 -0.38
C LEU A 38 -8.09 -8.82 0.72
N ASP A 39 -7.33 -8.21 1.65
CA ASP A 39 -7.89 -7.34 2.70
C ASP A 39 -8.64 -6.14 2.10
N TRP A 40 -8.14 -5.55 1.00
CA TRP A 40 -8.78 -4.42 0.33
C TRP A 40 -10.07 -4.84 -0.41
N PHE A 41 -10.04 -5.95 -1.14
CA PHE A 41 -11.21 -6.48 -1.83
C PHE A 41 -12.32 -6.91 -0.87
N ALA A 42 -11.96 -7.55 0.24
CA ALA A 42 -12.92 -7.87 1.29
C ALA A 42 -13.58 -6.59 1.87
N ALA A 43 -12.80 -5.53 2.11
CA ALA A 43 -13.34 -4.25 2.54
C ALA A 43 -14.23 -3.58 1.46
N ALA A 44 -14.00 -3.89 0.19
CA ALA A 44 -14.79 -3.43 -0.95
C ALA A 44 -16.05 -4.29 -1.21
N GLY A 45 -16.25 -5.38 -0.46
CA GLY A 45 -17.38 -6.30 -0.65
C GLY A 45 -17.19 -7.33 -1.77
N ILE A 46 -15.94 -7.57 -2.20
CA ILE A 46 -15.61 -8.61 -3.19
C ILE A 46 -15.18 -9.88 -2.46
N ASP A 47 -16.05 -10.90 -2.53
CA ASP A 47 -15.81 -12.20 -1.90
C ASP A 47 -15.09 -13.20 -2.85
N ASP A 48 -15.29 -13.07 -4.16
CA ASP A 48 -14.61 -13.93 -5.15
C ASP A 48 -13.29 -13.31 -5.60
N THR A 49 -12.20 -13.77 -4.98
CA THR A 49 -10.83 -13.39 -5.32
C THR A 49 -10.07 -14.50 -6.04
N SER A 50 -10.77 -15.49 -6.61
CA SER A 50 -10.14 -16.69 -7.18
C SER A 50 -9.36 -16.44 -8.48
N LYS A 51 -9.64 -15.33 -9.18
CA LYS A 51 -9.08 -14.99 -10.50
C LYS A 51 -8.24 -13.72 -10.50
N LEU A 52 -7.73 -13.30 -9.34
CA LEU A 52 -6.87 -12.12 -9.24
C LEU A 52 -5.52 -12.40 -9.92
N ASP A 53 -5.06 -11.44 -10.73
CA ASP A 53 -3.76 -11.47 -11.38
C ASP A 53 -2.75 -10.66 -10.56
N PHE A 54 -1.95 -11.35 -9.74
CA PHE A 54 -0.92 -10.72 -8.93
C PHE A 54 0.41 -10.69 -9.66
N ILE A 55 0.97 -9.47 -9.76
CA ILE A 55 2.35 -9.25 -10.21
C ILE A 55 3.19 -8.94 -8.98
N GLU A 56 4.00 -9.92 -8.57
CA GLU A 56 4.80 -9.83 -7.36
C GLU A 56 6.23 -9.34 -7.64
N PHE A 57 6.62 -8.27 -6.95
CA PHE A 57 7.96 -7.69 -7.00
C PHE A 57 8.73 -7.97 -5.71
N ASP A 58 10.07 -7.95 -5.80
CA ASP A 58 10.94 -8.09 -4.63
C ASP A 58 10.95 -6.85 -3.72
N ASP A 59 10.65 -5.67 -4.28
CA ASP A 59 10.64 -4.39 -3.57
C ASP A 59 9.41 -3.53 -3.91
N GLY A 60 9.00 -2.69 -2.96
CA GLY A 60 7.86 -1.79 -3.11
C GLY A 60 8.08 -0.71 -4.16
N GLY A 61 9.32 -0.26 -4.36
CA GLY A 61 9.69 0.69 -5.42
C GLY A 61 9.41 0.14 -6.81
N PHE A 62 9.70 -1.15 -7.08
CA PHE A 62 9.36 -1.74 -8.37
C PHE A 62 7.85 -1.85 -8.59
N ALA A 63 7.07 -2.16 -7.55
CA ALA A 63 5.61 -2.14 -7.65
C ALA A 63 5.07 -0.72 -7.90
N PHE A 64 5.73 0.30 -7.33
CA PHE A 64 5.43 1.71 -7.60
C PHE A 64 5.72 2.08 -9.06
N ASP A 65 6.95 1.82 -9.53
CA ASP A 65 7.39 2.12 -10.89
C ASP A 65 6.53 1.42 -11.94
N PHE A 66 6.12 0.19 -11.66
CA PHE A 66 5.20 -0.55 -12.52
C PHE A 66 3.83 0.13 -12.62
N ALA A 67 3.29 0.63 -11.50
CA ALA A 67 2.01 1.33 -11.48
C ALA A 67 2.08 2.70 -12.16
N THR A 68 3.14 3.48 -11.92
CA THR A 68 3.37 4.79 -12.56
C THR A 68 3.62 4.68 -14.06
N SER A 69 4.19 3.56 -14.51
CA SER A 69 4.40 3.27 -15.94
C SER A 69 3.15 2.72 -16.64
N GLY A 70 2.02 2.56 -15.93
CA GLY A 70 0.77 2.04 -16.48
C GLY A 70 0.72 0.52 -16.67
N GLY A 71 1.60 -0.22 -15.99
CA GLY A 71 1.60 -1.68 -16.02
C GLY A 71 0.48 -2.32 -15.20
N GLY A 72 -0.02 -1.64 -14.17
CA GLY A 72 -1.06 -2.18 -13.30
C GLY A 72 -1.44 -1.24 -12.15
N VAL A 73 -2.26 -1.75 -11.24
CA VAL A 73 -2.69 -1.04 -10.03
C VAL A 73 -1.87 -1.52 -8.85
N ALA A 74 -1.42 -0.61 -8.00
CA ALA A 74 -0.73 -0.95 -6.76
C ALA A 74 -1.48 -0.40 -5.53
N LEU A 75 -1.38 -1.11 -4.40
CA LEU A 75 -1.83 -0.59 -3.11
C LEU A 75 -0.69 0.16 -2.42
N PHE A 76 -0.86 1.45 -2.18
CA PHE A 76 0.08 2.27 -1.43
C PHE A 76 -0.57 2.90 -0.22
N THR A 77 0.19 3.01 0.87
CA THR A 77 -0.23 3.85 1.99
C THR A 77 -0.24 5.29 1.50
N ASP A 78 -1.33 6.02 1.74
CA ASP A 78 -1.40 7.45 1.49
C ASP A 78 -0.34 8.13 2.37
N ASN A 79 0.83 8.37 1.79
CA ASN A 79 2.02 8.91 2.44
C ASN A 79 2.76 9.84 1.47
N MET A 80 3.79 10.51 1.96
CA MET A 80 4.62 11.45 1.19
C MET A 80 5.16 10.89 -0.14
N LEU A 81 5.27 9.56 -0.27
CA LEU A 81 5.93 8.90 -1.39
C LEU A 81 5.13 8.93 -2.69
N ILE A 82 3.80 9.14 -2.62
CA ILE A 82 2.93 9.21 -3.79
C ILE A 82 2.32 10.60 -3.99
N ARG A 83 2.57 11.53 -3.06
CA ARG A 83 1.96 12.87 -3.07
C ARG A 83 2.42 13.71 -4.25
N HIS A 84 3.69 13.60 -4.63
CA HIS A 84 4.22 14.36 -5.74
C HIS A 84 3.53 13.94 -7.05
N GLU A 85 3.43 12.64 -7.28
CA GLU A 85 2.88 12.04 -8.49
C GLU A 85 1.38 12.24 -8.60
N LEU A 86 0.66 12.19 -7.47
CA LEU A 86 -0.75 12.58 -7.41
C LEU A 86 -0.93 14.08 -7.73
N ALA A 87 -0.03 14.95 -7.24
CA ALA A 87 -0.09 16.38 -7.49
C ALA A 87 0.29 16.76 -8.94
N THR A 88 1.23 16.05 -9.57
CA THR A 88 1.61 16.24 -10.97
C THR A 88 0.68 15.54 -11.95
N GLY A 89 -0.23 14.68 -11.46
CA GLY A 89 -1.14 13.89 -12.28
C GLY A 89 -0.47 12.68 -12.96
N SER A 90 0.75 12.32 -12.58
CA SER A 90 1.42 11.11 -13.04
C SER A 90 0.84 9.84 -12.41
N LEU A 91 0.10 9.99 -11.30
CA LEU A 91 -0.71 8.94 -10.68
C LEU A 91 -2.13 9.45 -10.43
N VAL A 92 -3.07 8.51 -10.40
CA VAL A 92 -4.45 8.73 -9.94
C VAL A 92 -4.83 7.74 -8.87
N VAL A 93 -5.72 8.15 -7.98
CA VAL A 93 -6.40 7.25 -7.05
C VAL A 93 -7.50 6.53 -7.82
N VAL A 94 -7.38 5.21 -7.96
CA VAL A 94 -8.28 4.39 -8.77
C VAL A 94 -9.65 4.24 -8.09
N ASN A 95 -9.64 4.09 -6.77
CA ASN A 95 -10.82 3.99 -5.93
C ASN A 95 -10.50 4.60 -4.54
N PRO A 96 -11.39 5.43 -3.98
CA PRO A 96 -11.12 6.15 -2.73
C PRO A 96 -11.15 5.25 -1.48
N LEU A 97 -11.62 4.00 -1.58
CA LEU A 97 -11.63 3.08 -0.46
C LEU A 97 -10.21 2.86 0.07
N ALA A 98 -10.01 3.15 1.35
CA ALA A 98 -8.74 2.99 2.03
C ALA A 98 -8.85 1.94 3.14
N ILE A 99 -7.92 0.97 3.16
CA ILE A 99 -7.71 0.08 4.32
C ILE A 99 -6.53 0.57 5.16
N LYS A 100 -6.47 0.24 6.45
CA LYS A 100 -5.26 0.51 7.23
C LYS A 100 -4.14 -0.43 6.81
N ALA A 101 -2.92 0.09 6.64
CA ALA A 101 -1.76 -0.78 6.53
C ALA A 101 -1.59 -1.56 7.85
N ARG A 102 -1.14 -2.82 7.77
CA ARG A 102 -0.78 -3.58 8.97
C ARG A 102 0.35 -2.84 9.69
N GLY A 103 0.25 -2.77 11.03
CA GLY A 103 1.20 -2.02 11.86
C GLY A 103 2.64 -2.50 11.70
N GLN A 104 3.59 -1.58 11.81
CA GLN A 104 5.00 -1.92 12.03
C GLN A 104 5.21 -2.15 13.52
N TYR A 105 5.77 -3.31 13.86
CA TYR A 105 6.01 -3.69 15.25
C TYR A 105 7.50 -3.58 15.55
N LEU A 106 7.83 -2.92 16.65
CA LEU A 106 9.15 -3.03 17.25
C LEU A 106 9.15 -4.25 18.16
N VAL A 107 9.95 -5.26 17.81
CA VAL A 107 10.03 -6.53 18.55
C VAL A 107 11.42 -6.68 19.14
N TYR A 108 11.49 -6.98 20.43
CA TYR A 108 12.71 -7.33 21.15
C TYR A 108 12.39 -8.44 22.17
N PRO A 109 13.37 -9.27 22.56
CA PRO A 109 13.14 -10.38 23.48
C PRO A 109 12.57 -9.90 24.83
N GLU A 110 11.58 -10.61 25.35
CA GLU A 110 11.08 -10.41 26.71
C GLU A 110 12.03 -11.12 27.69
N THR A 111 12.80 -10.34 28.44
CA THR A 111 13.77 -10.84 29.43
C THR A 111 13.49 -10.23 30.80
N GLN A 112 13.85 -10.93 31.88
CA GLN A 112 13.72 -10.41 33.25
C GLN A 112 14.51 -9.11 33.49
N GLN A 113 15.58 -8.90 32.74
CA GLN A 113 16.37 -7.67 32.74
C GLN A 113 16.57 -7.22 31.29
N PRO A 114 15.64 -6.40 30.75
CA PRO A 114 15.79 -5.84 29.42
C PRO A 114 16.95 -4.85 29.37
N ASP A 115 17.70 -4.84 28.26
CA ASP A 115 18.80 -3.91 28.06
C ASP A 115 18.26 -2.47 27.96
N VAL A 116 18.69 -1.61 28.89
CA VAL A 116 18.28 -0.20 28.94
C VAL A 116 18.55 0.56 27.64
N ARG A 117 19.55 0.14 26.85
CA ARG A 117 19.88 0.74 25.55
C ARG A 117 18.82 0.41 24.50
N ILE A 118 18.28 -0.81 24.53
CA ILE A 118 17.19 -1.24 23.63
C ILE A 118 15.91 -0.45 23.96
N LEU A 119 15.59 -0.30 25.25
CA LEU A 119 14.43 0.49 25.69
C LEU A 119 14.57 1.97 25.29
N ALA A 120 15.74 2.57 25.52
CA ALA A 120 16.01 3.94 25.12
C ALA A 120 15.87 4.15 23.60
N PHE A 121 16.39 3.22 22.80
CA PHE A 121 16.21 3.25 21.35
C PHE A 121 14.74 3.09 20.93
N ALA A 122 14.02 2.17 21.59
CA ALA A 122 12.60 1.93 21.33
C ALA A 122 11.76 3.19 21.57
N ASP A 123 12.00 3.88 22.68
CA ASP A 123 11.26 5.08 23.04
C ASP A 123 11.64 6.26 22.15
N TRP A 124 12.92 6.41 21.82
CA TRP A 124 13.36 7.38 20.82
C TRP A 124 12.68 7.13 19.47
N LEU A 125 12.66 5.88 18.98
CA LEU A 125 12.06 5.54 17.68
C LEU A 125 10.56 5.84 17.66
N LYS A 126 9.82 5.47 18.73
CA LYS A 126 8.40 5.82 18.88
C LYS A 126 8.19 7.34 18.82
N SER A 127 9.06 8.12 19.47
CA SER A 127 8.98 9.58 19.45
C SER A 127 9.20 10.17 18.05
N VAL A 128 10.11 9.59 17.26
CA VAL A 128 10.39 10.01 15.88
C VAL A 128 9.20 9.68 14.98
N VAL A 129 8.66 8.46 15.07
CA VAL A 129 7.48 8.04 14.29
C VAL A 129 6.28 8.93 14.59
N ALA A 130 6.01 9.23 15.86
CA ALA A 130 4.91 10.11 16.27
C ALA A 130 5.05 11.52 15.67
N ARG A 131 6.27 12.06 15.58
CA ARG A 131 6.52 13.36 14.94
C ARG A 131 6.25 13.35 13.44
N ILE A 132 6.67 12.29 12.74
CA ILE A 132 6.46 12.17 11.28
C ILE A 132 4.96 12.02 10.94
N GLN A 133 4.18 11.37 11.80
CA GLN A 133 2.73 11.24 11.61
C GLN A 133 1.95 12.53 11.87
N ALA A 134 2.53 13.48 12.61
CA ALA A 134 1.89 14.75 12.97
C ALA A 134 2.17 15.89 11.98
N SER A 135 3.01 15.66 10.96
CA SER A 135 3.42 16.62 9.92
C SER A 135 2.82 16.28 8.56
#